data_AF-A0A956K9T8-F1
#
_entry.id   AF-A0A956K9T8-F1
#
_cell.length_a   1.000
_cell.length_b   1.000
_cell.length_c   1.000
_cell.angle_alpha   90.00
_cell.angle_beta   90.00
_cell.angle_gamma   90.00
#
_symmetry.space_group_name_H-M   'P 1'
#
loop_
_entity.id
_entity.type
_entity.pdbx_description
1 polymer ?
#
loop_
_entity_poly.entity_id
_entity_poly.type
_entity_poly.pdbx_seq_one_letter_code
_entity_poly.pdbx_strand_id
1 'polypeptide(L)'
;MATVGLDRDGGRWTLDRKRGAGPYDSSDPDTRRIWWTDVGVHQNLTHAVHPDPISGAHCWLQKAINVSKAGPNDKHGDVRVDTRKSMAVYRQWLGWTRSAVDHSPDGTRRPYWLKRPLKPVREAYKLPEKPWGRE
;
A
#
# COMPACT_ATOMS: atom_id res chain seq x y z
N MET A 1 -15.59 -3.91 -16.87
CA MET A 1 -14.41 -3.67 -16.00
C MET A 1 -13.56 -2.55 -16.61
N ALA A 2 -12.97 -1.67 -15.78
CA ALA A 2 -12.01 -0.67 -16.27
C ALA A 2 -10.67 -1.33 -16.64
N THR A 3 -10.06 -0.86 -17.72
CA THR A 3 -8.76 -1.36 -18.19
C THR A 3 -7.72 -0.27 -18.07
N VAL A 4 -6.56 -0.62 -17.53
CA VAL A 4 -5.44 0.28 -17.30
C VAL A 4 -4.19 -0.26 -17.99
N GLY A 5 -3.35 0.65 -18.48
CA GLY A 5 -1.97 0.36 -18.85
C GLY A 5 -1.07 0.59 -17.66
N LEU A 6 -0.01 -0.22 -17.56
CA LEU A 6 1.08 -0.02 -16.62
C LEU A 6 2.38 0.09 -17.42
N ASP A 7 3.05 1.22 -17.27
CA ASP A 7 4.35 1.48 -17.87
C ASP A 7 5.42 1.67 -16.79
N ARG A 8 6.66 1.26 -17.09
CA ARG A 8 7.79 1.32 -16.16
C ARG A 8 9.04 1.88 -16.83
N ASP A 9 9.55 2.96 -16.24
CA ASP A 9 10.87 3.54 -16.54
C ASP A 9 11.73 3.53 -15.28
N GLY A 10 12.59 2.51 -15.16
CA GLY A 10 13.40 2.27 -13.95
C GLY A 10 12.55 2.14 -12.69
N GLY A 11 12.69 3.09 -11.76
CA GLY A 11 11.89 3.15 -10.53
C GLY A 11 10.54 3.85 -10.68
N ARG A 12 10.27 4.48 -11.83
CA ARG A 12 9.02 5.21 -12.06
C ARG A 12 7.99 4.30 -12.70
N TRP A 13 6.77 4.40 -12.22
CA TRP A 13 5.61 3.71 -12.76
C TRP A 13 4.54 4.70 -13.14
N THR A 14 3.91 4.45 -14.28
CA THR A 14 2.73 5.17 -14.74
C THR A 14 1.59 4.18 -14.91
N LEU A 15 0.47 4.48 -14.27
CA LEU A 15 -0.81 3.84 -14.52
C LEU A 15 -1.65 4.82 -15.32
N ASP A 16 -2.11 4.38 -16.49
CA ASP A 16 -2.96 5.18 -17.36
C ASP A 16 -4.26 4.44 -17.68
N ARG A 17 -5.38 5.14 -17.66
CA ARG A 17 -6.69 4.52 -17.92
C ARG A 17 -6.91 4.39 -19.43
N LYS A 18 -6.95 3.14 -19.92
CA LYS A 18 -7.21 2.82 -21.33
C LYS A 18 -8.70 2.76 -21.66
N ARG A 19 -9.49 2.17 -20.76
CA ARG A 19 -10.94 2.01 -20.93
C ARG A 19 -11.67 2.16 -19.60
N GLY A 20 -12.80 2.86 -19.63
CA GLY A 20 -13.70 2.98 -18.49
C GLY A 20 -14.45 1.69 -18.13
N ALA A 21 -15.23 1.76 -17.06
CA ALA A 21 -16.20 0.71 -16.78
C ALA A 21 -17.40 0.80 -17.73
N GLY A 22 -18.06 -0.32 -17.90
CA GLY A 22 -19.20 -0.48 -18.78
C GLY A 22 -19.60 -1.95 -18.87
N PRO A 23 -20.72 -2.24 -19.57
CA PRO A 23 -21.22 -3.59 -19.80
C PRO A 23 -20.19 -4.45 -20.54
N TYR A 24 -20.17 -5.74 -20.22
CA TYR A 24 -19.40 -6.73 -20.97
C TYR A 24 -20.04 -8.11 -20.83
N ASP A 25 -19.74 -9.01 -21.76
CA ASP A 25 -20.21 -10.39 -21.72
C ASP A 25 -19.37 -11.24 -20.77
N SER A 26 -20.03 -12.02 -19.92
CA SER A 26 -19.40 -13.03 -19.07
C SER A 26 -20.41 -14.13 -18.69
N SER A 27 -19.98 -15.13 -17.92
CA SER A 27 -20.88 -16.15 -17.35
C SER A 27 -21.85 -15.59 -16.30
N ASP A 28 -21.55 -14.41 -15.73
CA ASP A 28 -22.43 -13.71 -14.81
C ASP A 28 -23.31 -12.70 -15.61
N PRO A 29 -24.64 -12.92 -15.70
CA PRO A 29 -25.52 -12.04 -16.47
C PRO A 29 -25.58 -10.60 -15.93
N ASP A 30 -25.18 -10.36 -14.68
CA ASP A 30 -25.19 -9.02 -14.08
C ASP A 30 -24.10 -8.11 -14.67
N THR A 31 -23.06 -8.68 -15.27
CA THR A 31 -22.00 -7.89 -15.94
C THR A 31 -22.49 -7.08 -17.13
N ARG A 32 -23.60 -7.47 -17.76
CA ARG A 32 -24.29 -6.69 -18.81
C ARG A 32 -25.09 -5.51 -18.26
N ARG A 33 -25.36 -5.47 -16.95
CA ARG A 33 -26.17 -4.42 -16.29
C ARG A 33 -25.33 -3.27 -15.75
N ILE A 34 -24.02 -3.28 -15.93
CA ILE A 34 -23.13 -2.21 -15.50
C ILE A 34 -23.44 -0.93 -16.29
N TRP A 35 -24.05 0.06 -15.66
CA TRP A 35 -24.43 1.33 -16.29
C TRP A 35 -23.54 2.51 -15.86
N TRP A 36 -22.68 2.32 -14.86
CA TRP A 36 -21.72 3.35 -14.44
C TRP A 36 -20.45 3.33 -15.30
N THR A 37 -19.91 4.51 -15.58
CA THR A 37 -18.72 4.70 -16.42
C THR A 37 -17.43 4.85 -15.61
N ASP A 38 -17.56 5.15 -14.31
CA ASP A 38 -16.46 5.42 -13.39
C ASP A 38 -16.41 4.38 -12.26
N VAL A 39 -15.20 3.99 -11.86
CA VAL A 39 -14.93 3.03 -10.77
C VAL A 39 -13.96 3.61 -9.73
N GLY A 40 -13.71 4.91 -9.79
CA GLY A 40 -12.78 5.62 -8.92
C GLY A 40 -11.32 5.48 -9.35
N VAL A 41 -10.43 5.93 -8.47
CA VAL A 41 -8.98 6.04 -8.71
C VAL A 41 -8.17 5.27 -7.68
N HIS A 42 -6.99 4.79 -8.07
CA HIS A 42 -6.10 4.02 -7.20
C HIS A 42 -5.22 4.91 -6.31
N GLN A 43 -5.80 5.49 -5.26
CA GLN A 43 -5.07 6.37 -4.32
C GLN A 43 -3.90 5.67 -3.62
N ASN A 44 -4.04 4.38 -3.25
CA ASN A 44 -3.05 3.68 -2.45
C ASN A 44 -1.66 3.61 -3.11
N LEU A 45 -1.59 3.68 -4.44
CA LEU A 45 -0.33 3.64 -5.18
C LEU A 45 0.54 4.87 -4.88
N THR A 46 -0.07 6.01 -4.54
CA THR A 46 0.66 7.25 -4.24
C THR A 46 1.26 7.27 -2.83
N HIS A 47 0.88 6.32 -1.97
CA HIS A 47 1.41 6.22 -0.62
C HIS A 47 2.76 5.50 -0.60
N ALA A 48 3.74 6.11 0.05
CA ALA A 48 4.99 5.44 0.36
C ALA A 48 4.78 4.34 1.41
N VAL A 49 5.68 3.36 1.51
CA VAL A 49 5.61 2.36 2.57
C VAL A 49 6.22 2.92 3.86
N HIS A 50 5.38 3.21 4.86
CA HIS A 50 5.79 3.70 6.18
C HIS A 50 5.15 2.86 7.30
N PRO A 51 5.81 1.78 7.76
CA PRO A 51 5.31 0.99 8.87
C PRO A 51 5.57 1.73 10.19
N ASP A 52 4.52 1.94 10.99
CA ASP A 52 4.63 2.47 12.34
C ASP A 52 5.74 1.73 13.12
N PRO A 53 6.74 2.44 13.70
CA PRO A 53 7.94 1.79 14.23
C PRO A 53 7.69 0.84 15.42
N ILE A 54 6.51 0.93 16.05
CA ILE A 54 6.13 0.11 17.21
C ILE A 54 5.25 -1.06 16.77
N SER A 55 4.16 -0.79 16.07
CA SER A 55 3.13 -1.77 15.72
C SER A 55 3.34 -2.45 14.36
N GLY A 56 4.18 -1.86 13.50
CA GLY A 56 4.38 -2.25 12.11
C GLY A 56 3.17 -2.02 11.21
N ALA A 57 2.13 -1.31 11.67
CA ALA A 57 0.96 -1.00 10.86
C ALA A 57 1.27 0.08 9.82
N HIS A 58 0.65 0.01 8.65
CA HIS A 58 0.80 1.06 7.63
C HIS A 58 0.05 2.33 8.07
N CYS A 59 0.73 3.47 8.06
CA CYS A 59 0.15 4.76 8.43
C CYS A 59 -0.68 5.36 7.28
N TRP A 60 -1.96 5.00 7.17
CA TRP A 60 -2.82 5.42 6.05
C TRP A 60 -3.14 6.93 5.97
N LEU A 61 -3.03 7.67 7.07
CA LEU A 61 -3.34 9.09 7.11
C LEU A 61 -2.19 9.91 6.51
N GLN A 62 -2.25 10.11 5.20
CA GLN A 62 -1.24 10.84 4.44
C GLN A 62 -1.71 12.26 4.14
N LYS A 63 -0.83 13.24 4.38
CA LYS A 63 -1.09 14.64 4.03
C LYS A 63 -0.62 14.90 2.60
N ALA A 64 -1.53 15.35 1.75
CA ALA A 64 -1.15 15.92 0.46
C ALA A 64 -0.38 17.23 0.70
N ILE A 65 0.88 17.29 0.24
CA ILE A 65 1.75 18.46 0.43
C ILE A 65 1.70 19.45 -0.73
N ASN A 66 1.17 19.02 -1.88
CA ASN A 66 1.00 19.85 -3.07
C ASN A 66 -0.28 19.45 -3.79
N VAL A 67 -1.11 20.44 -4.12
CA VAL A 67 -2.39 20.28 -4.83
C VAL A 67 -2.51 21.44 -5.81
N SER A 68 -2.79 21.15 -7.08
CA SER A 68 -2.96 22.14 -8.13
C SER A 68 -4.19 21.82 -8.98
N LYS A 69 -4.65 22.79 -9.78
CA LYS A 69 -5.62 22.52 -10.84
C LYS A 69 -5.00 21.56 -11.86
N ALA A 70 -5.82 20.68 -12.44
CA ALA A 70 -5.40 19.78 -13.49
C ALA A 70 -4.96 20.57 -14.74
N GLY A 71 -3.83 20.17 -15.32
CA GLY A 71 -3.33 20.71 -16.58
C GLY A 71 -4.06 20.10 -17.79
N PRO A 72 -3.82 20.65 -19.00
CA PRO A 72 -4.49 20.20 -20.23
C PRO A 72 -4.17 18.75 -20.62
N ASN A 73 -3.08 18.19 -20.09
CA ASN A 73 -2.63 16.83 -20.39
C ASN A 73 -2.89 15.83 -19.24
N ASP A 74 -3.44 16.29 -18.11
CA ASP A 74 -3.78 15.41 -16.99
C ASP A 74 -5.11 14.71 -17.27
N LYS A 75 -5.16 13.39 -17.11
CA LYS A 75 -6.37 12.60 -17.30
C LYS A 75 -6.87 12.04 -15.98
N HIS A 76 -8.18 11.96 -15.84
CA HIS A 76 -8.79 11.38 -14.65
C HIS A 76 -8.36 9.91 -14.47
N GLY A 77 -7.79 9.62 -13.30
CA GLY A 77 -7.31 8.28 -12.93
C GLY A 77 -5.86 7.98 -13.31
N ASP A 78 -5.15 8.91 -13.95
CA ASP A 78 -3.71 8.76 -14.16
C ASP A 78 -2.97 8.81 -12.82
N VAL A 79 -2.05 7.86 -12.62
CA VAL A 79 -1.23 7.78 -11.42
C VAL A 79 0.23 7.63 -11.83
N ARG A 80 1.12 8.45 -11.24
CA ARG A 80 2.57 8.38 -11.46
C ARG A 80 3.28 8.29 -10.12
N VAL A 81 4.17 7.32 -9.98
CA VAL A 81 4.85 7.02 -8.70
C VAL A 81 6.32 6.70 -8.94
N ASP A 82 7.17 6.93 -7.93
CA ASP A 82 8.58 6.52 -7.94
C ASP A 82 8.85 5.57 -6.76
N THR A 83 9.09 4.30 -7.06
CA THR A 83 9.30 3.25 -6.06
C THR A 83 10.59 3.44 -5.28
N ARG A 84 11.59 4.16 -5.84
CA ARG A 84 12.82 4.49 -5.11
C ARG A 84 12.55 5.50 -4.01
N LYS A 85 11.68 6.49 -4.27
CA LYS A 85 11.23 7.43 -3.23
C LYS A 85 10.42 6.71 -2.15
N SER A 86 9.51 5.83 -2.55
CA SER A 86 8.77 4.99 -1.60
C SER A 86 9.70 4.15 -0.71
N MET A 87 10.71 3.52 -1.31
CA MET A 87 11.72 2.74 -0.60
C MET A 87 12.60 3.59 0.32
N ALA A 88 12.94 4.82 -0.06
CA ALA A 88 13.70 5.74 0.79
C ALA A 88 12.92 6.09 2.07
N VAL A 89 11.62 6.36 1.95
CA VAL A 89 10.73 6.58 3.11
C VAL A 89 10.67 5.34 3.99
N TYR A 90 10.50 4.15 3.40
CA TYR A 90 10.53 2.89 4.15
C TYR A 90 11.80 2.73 4.97
N ARG A 91 12.97 2.96 4.36
CA ARG A 91 14.27 2.86 5.05
C ARG A 91 14.41 3.87 6.18
N GLN A 92 13.92 5.10 5.98
CA GLN A 92 13.90 6.12 7.03
C GLN A 92 13.07 5.66 8.24
N TRP A 93 11.86 5.15 7.99
CA TRP A 93 10.98 4.66 9.05
C TRP A 93 11.51 3.40 9.72
N LEU A 94 12.11 2.49 8.95
CA LEU A 94 12.81 1.32 9.47
C LEU A 94 13.92 1.72 10.45
N GLY A 95 14.65 2.80 10.16
CA GLY A 95 15.68 3.35 11.04
C GLY A 95 15.18 3.83 12.41
N TRP A 96 13.87 4.07 12.57
CA TRP A 96 13.26 4.41 13.85
C TRP A 96 12.79 3.18 14.64
N THR A 97 12.81 2.00 14.02
CA THR A 97 12.37 0.77 14.69
C THR A 97 13.37 0.32 15.74
N ARG A 98 12.86 -0.42 16.73
CA ARG A 98 13.65 -1.06 17.78
C ARG A 98 13.51 -2.57 17.65
N SER A 99 14.60 -3.30 17.80
CA SER A 99 14.58 -4.76 17.74
C SER A 99 13.64 -5.32 18.81
N ALA A 100 12.69 -6.16 18.40
CA ALA A 100 11.82 -6.87 19.34
C ALA A 100 12.61 -7.85 20.24
N VAL A 101 13.81 -8.28 19.83
CA VAL A 101 14.64 -9.16 20.66
C VAL A 101 15.17 -8.41 21.89
N ASP A 102 15.53 -7.14 21.76
CA ASP A 102 16.12 -6.36 22.86
C ASP A 102 15.06 -5.57 23.66
N HIS A 103 13.99 -5.16 22.99
CA HIS A 103 13.07 -4.16 23.52
C HIS A 103 11.65 -4.67 23.76
N SER A 104 11.34 -5.92 23.37
CA SER A 104 10.01 -6.46 23.65
C SER A 104 9.88 -6.77 25.14
N PRO A 105 8.86 -6.25 25.83
CA PRO A 105 8.69 -6.43 27.27
C PRO A 105 8.28 -7.87 27.64
N ASP A 106 7.73 -8.63 26.69
CA ASP A 106 7.25 -10.00 26.87
C ASP A 106 7.89 -11.00 25.89
N GLY A 107 8.96 -10.60 25.20
CA GLY A 107 9.69 -11.44 24.25
C GLY A 107 8.89 -11.78 22.97
N THR A 108 7.83 -11.02 22.67
CA THR A 108 7.05 -11.19 21.44
C THR A 108 7.52 -10.27 20.32
N ARG A 109 7.28 -10.65 19.06
CA ARG A 109 7.59 -9.85 17.85
C ARG A 109 6.93 -8.47 17.84
N ARG A 110 5.82 -8.30 18.56
CA ARG A 110 5.02 -7.08 18.63
C ARG A 110 4.06 -7.18 19.82
N PRO A 111 3.64 -6.06 20.43
CA PRO A 111 2.75 -6.09 21.58
C PRO A 111 1.43 -6.83 21.33
N TYR A 112 1.10 -7.82 22.16
CA TYR A 112 -0.13 -8.60 22.00
C TYR A 112 -1.40 -7.80 22.29
N TRP A 113 -1.34 -6.79 23.16
CA TRP A 113 -2.50 -5.98 23.54
C TRP A 113 -2.95 -4.99 22.47
N LEU A 114 -2.15 -4.75 21.42
CA LEU A 114 -2.56 -3.90 20.31
C LEU A 114 -3.70 -4.55 19.51
N LYS A 115 -4.80 -3.80 19.33
CA LYS A 115 -5.95 -4.23 18.54
C LYS A 115 -5.57 -4.33 17.07
N ARG A 116 -5.97 -5.42 16.41
CA ARG A 116 -5.70 -5.67 14.99
C ARG A 116 -6.90 -6.32 14.31
N PRO A 117 -7.25 -5.91 13.08
CA PRO A 117 -8.09 -6.72 12.20
C PRO A 117 -7.42 -8.07 11.97
N LEU A 118 -8.20 -9.16 12.05
CA LEU A 118 -7.68 -10.53 11.85
C LEU A 118 -6.46 -10.83 12.74
N LYS A 119 -6.61 -10.63 14.05
CA LYS A 119 -5.54 -10.82 15.03
C LYS A 119 -4.97 -12.24 14.92
N PRO A 120 -3.66 -12.40 14.69
CA PRO A 120 -3.06 -13.73 14.56
C PRO A 120 -3.13 -14.53 15.87
N VAL A 121 -3.02 -15.85 15.75
CA VAL A 121 -2.85 -16.75 16.89
C VAL A 121 -1.57 -16.42 17.68
N ARG A 122 -1.54 -16.77 18.97
CA ARG A 122 -0.45 -16.38 19.89
C ARG A 122 0.91 -16.89 19.43
N GLU A 123 0.97 -18.05 18.80
CA GLU A 123 2.19 -18.68 18.30
C GLU A 123 2.89 -17.80 17.26
N ALA A 124 2.14 -17.08 16.43
CA ALA A 124 2.67 -16.18 15.41
C ALA A 124 3.35 -14.92 15.99
N TYR A 125 3.23 -14.69 17.30
CA TYR A 125 3.90 -13.60 18.01
C TYR A 125 5.27 -14.01 18.56
N LYS A 126 5.61 -15.30 18.63
CA LYS A 126 6.90 -15.77 19.15
C LYS A 126 8.05 -15.31 18.25
N LEU A 127 9.11 -14.79 18.85
CA LEU A 127 10.37 -14.55 18.14
C LEU A 127 10.94 -15.88 17.58
N PRO A 128 11.66 -15.86 16.45
CA PRO A 128 12.33 -17.07 15.97
C PRO A 128 13.47 -17.44 16.91
N GLU A 129 13.81 -18.73 17.01
CA GLU A 129 14.94 -19.21 17.82
C GLU A 129 16.27 -18.55 17.43
N LYS A 130 16.43 -18.27 16.12
CA LYS A 130 17.56 -17.53 15.56
C LYS A 130 17.06 -16.22 14.94
N PRO A 131 17.11 -15.10 15.67
CA PRO A 131 16.73 -13.80 15.15
C PRO A 131 17.60 -13.37 13.96
N TRP A 132 16.97 -12.81 12.91
CA TRP A 132 17.70 -12.29 11.75
C TRP A 132 18.65 -11.16 12.15
N GLY A 133 19.84 -11.14 11.54
CA GLY A 133 20.85 -10.11 11.79
C GLY A 133 21.59 -10.27 13.13
N ARG A 134 21.50 -11.46 13.75
CA ARG A 134 22.28 -11.83 14.93
C ARG A 134 22.98 -13.15 14.66
N GLU A 135 24.29 -13.17 14.91
CA GLU A 135 25.10 -14.39 14.98
C GLU A 135 25.09 -14.95 16.40
#